data_AF-A0AAW2NXN9-F1
#
_entry.id   AF-A0AAW2NXN9-F1
#
_cell.length_a   1.000
_cell.length_b   1.000
_cell.length_c   1.000
_cell.angle_alpha   90.00
_cell.angle_beta   90.00
_cell.angle_gamma   90.00
#
_symmetry.space_group_name_H-M   'P 1'
#
loop_
_entity.id
_entity.type
_entity.pdbx_description
1 polymer ?
#
loop_
_entity_poly.entity_id
_entity_poly.type
_entity_poly.pdbx_seq_one_letter_code
_entity_poly.pdbx_strand_id
1 'polypeptide(L)'
;MDLKPLEGNRFLLKFNHTMDHNRVLEGCPWSFQKNLLVLSTVGLNENPQDVNLDWVVFYVHVHGLPLSKMSEAMAKFIGNQLGRFVDVDLDRAGHV
;
A
#
# COMPACT_ATOMS: atom_id res chain seq x y z
N MET A 1 -9.15 -0.28 -19.05
CA MET A 1 -9.49 -0.50 -17.63
C MET A 1 -10.99 -0.36 -17.52
N ASP A 2 -11.64 -1.33 -16.90
CA ASP A 2 -13.08 -1.31 -16.66
C ASP A 2 -13.34 -1.19 -15.15
N LEU A 3 -14.39 -0.47 -14.78
CA LEU A 3 -14.81 -0.32 -13.39
C LEU A 3 -16.25 -0.80 -13.25
N LYS A 4 -16.47 -1.71 -12.29
CA LYS A 4 -17.79 -2.25 -11.97
C LYS A 4 -18.14 -1.92 -10.52
N PRO A 5 -19.21 -1.17 -10.24
CA PRO A 5 -19.68 -0.96 -8.88
C PRO A 5 -20.20 -2.29 -8.30
N LEU A 6 -19.96 -2.48 -7.01
CA LEU A 6 -20.49 -3.56 -6.20
C LEU A 6 -21.36 -2.94 -5.08
N GLU A 7 -21.87 -3.77 -4.18
CA GLU A 7 -22.59 -3.29 -2.99
C GLU A 7 -21.64 -2.70 -1.95
N GLY A 8 -22.17 -1.87 -1.05
CA GLY A 8 -21.42 -1.41 0.13
C GLY A 8 -20.21 -0.52 -0.18
N ASN A 9 -20.31 0.35 -1.19
CA ASN A 9 -19.23 1.27 -1.61
C ASN A 9 -17.94 0.53 -2.05
N ARG A 10 -18.10 -0.67 -2.62
CA ARG A 10 -17.01 -1.45 -3.21
C ARG A 10 -17.02 -1.32 -4.73
N PHE A 11 -15.85 -1.43 -5.33
CA PHE A 11 -15.66 -1.32 -6.78
C PHE A 11 -14.67 -2.37 -7.25
N LEU A 12 -14.97 -3.05 -8.34
CA LEU A 12 -14.06 -3.96 -9.01
C LEU A 12 -13.39 -3.24 -10.18
N LEU A 13 -12.06 -3.15 -10.12
CA LEU A 13 -11.23 -2.58 -11.17
C LEU A 13 -10.64 -3.73 -11.99
N LYS A 14 -10.91 -3.76 -13.30
CA LYS A 14 -10.32 -4.73 -14.23
C LYS A 14 -9.31 -4.03 -15.12
N PHE A 15 -8.07 -4.50 -15.07
CA PHE A 15 -6.99 -4.00 -15.90
C PHE A 15 -6.77 -4.92 -17.10
N ASN A 16 -6.38 -4.33 -18.24
CA ASN A 16 -6.06 -5.10 -19.45
C ASN A 16 -4.61 -5.62 -19.42
N HIS A 17 -3.75 -4.94 -18.67
CA HIS A 17 -2.34 -5.28 -18.51
C HIS A 17 -1.96 -5.33 -17.03
N THR A 18 -1.19 -6.35 -16.66
CA THR A 18 -0.68 -6.52 -15.29
C THR A 18 0.21 -5.35 -14.86
N MET A 19 0.89 -4.69 -15.79
CA MET A 19 1.72 -3.53 -15.50
C MET A 19 0.90 -2.34 -14.96
N ASP A 20 -0.27 -2.08 -15.55
CA ASP A 20 -1.16 -1.01 -15.07
C ASP A 20 -1.73 -1.34 -13.69
N HIS A 21 -2.10 -2.60 -13.47
CA HIS A 21 -2.54 -3.11 -12.17
C HIS A 21 -1.47 -2.90 -11.09
N ASN A 22 -0.23 -3.34 -11.35
CA ASN A 22 0.86 -3.23 -10.39
C ASN A 22 1.21 -1.77 -10.11
N ARG A 23 1.25 -0.92 -11.15
CA ARG A 23 1.49 0.52 -10.98
C ARG A 23 0.45 1.18 -10.07
N VAL A 24 -0.81 0.79 -10.16
CA VAL A 24 -1.86 1.30 -9.27
C VAL A 24 -1.66 0.80 -7.84
N LEU A 25 -1.32 -0.47 -7.64
CA LEU A 25 -1.05 -1.00 -6.29
C LEU A 25 0.19 -0.36 -5.64
N GLU A 26 1.29 -0.24 -6.38
CA GLU A 26 2.55 0.36 -5.91
C GLU A 26 2.41 1.86 -5.62
N GLY A 27 1.50 2.55 -6.31
CA GLY A 27 1.24 3.98 -6.08
C GLY A 27 0.40 4.30 -4.83
N CYS A 28 0.04 3.31 -4.01
CA CYS A 28 -0.72 3.55 -2.79
C CYS A 28 0.06 4.42 -1.78
N PRO A 29 -0.62 5.23 -0.96
CA PRO A 29 -2.07 5.34 -0.82
C PRO A 29 -2.70 6.26 -1.88
N TRP A 30 -3.89 5.91 -2.36
CA TRP A 30 -4.66 6.76 -3.26
C TRP A 30 -5.79 7.48 -2.52
N SER A 31 -6.10 8.70 -2.95
CA SER A 31 -7.30 9.41 -2.50
C SER A 31 -8.11 9.92 -3.68
N PHE A 32 -9.43 9.89 -3.54
CA PHE A 32 -10.36 10.45 -4.51
C PHE A 32 -11.40 11.30 -3.77
N GLN A 33 -11.55 12.56 -4.17
CA GLN A 33 -12.44 13.52 -3.53
C GLN A 33 -12.28 13.57 -1.99
N LYS A 34 -11.03 13.55 -1.52
CA LYS A 34 -10.66 13.53 -0.08
C LYS A 34 -11.05 12.25 0.68
N ASN A 35 -11.49 11.20 -0.01
CA ASN A 35 -11.70 9.88 0.57
C ASN A 35 -10.50 8.97 0.26
N LEU A 36 -10.02 8.24 1.26
CA LEU A 36 -8.96 7.25 1.10
C LEU A 36 -9.51 6.03 0.35
N LEU A 37 -8.77 5.55 -0.65
CA LEU A 37 -9.08 4.31 -1.35
C LEU A 37 -8.28 3.17 -0.73
N VAL A 38 -8.98 2.13 -0.28
CA VAL A 38 -8.35 0.86 0.11
C VAL A 38 -8.43 -0.09 -1.07
N LEU A 39 -7.27 -0.56 -1.53
CA LEU A 39 -7.15 -1.41 -2.72
C LEU A 39 -6.55 -2.76 -2.32
N SER A 40 -7.12 -3.83 -2.88
CA SER A 40 -6.58 -5.18 -2.76
C SER A 40 -6.80 -5.94 -4.06
N THR A 41 -5.93 -6.90 -4.34
CA THR A 41 -6.06 -7.83 -5.47
C THR A 41 -7.14 -8.86 -5.16
N VAL A 42 -7.98 -9.20 -6.14
CA VAL A 42 -8.95 -10.28 -6.04
C VAL A 42 -8.33 -11.58 -6.56
N GLY A 43 -8.34 -12.64 -5.76
CA GLY A 43 -7.88 -13.97 -6.21
C GLY A 43 -8.77 -14.59 -7.29
N LEU A 44 -8.24 -15.54 -8.08
CA LEU A 44 -8.97 -16.18 -9.20
C LEU A 44 -10.32 -16.81 -8.81
N ASN A 45 -10.42 -17.31 -7.57
CA ASN A 45 -11.61 -17.99 -7.04
C ASN A 45 -12.21 -17.25 -5.83
N GLU A 46 -11.83 -15.98 -5.64
CA GLU A 46 -12.32 -15.17 -4.54
C GLU A 46 -13.50 -14.34 -5.00
N ASN A 47 -14.52 -14.24 -4.16
CA ASN A 47 -15.62 -13.32 -4.40
C ASN A 47 -15.16 -11.89 -4.09
N PRO A 48 -15.22 -10.94 -5.04
CA PRO A 48 -14.82 -9.55 -4.80
C PRO A 48 -15.52 -8.87 -3.61
N GLN A 49 -16.71 -9.35 -3.22
CA GLN A 49 -17.44 -8.82 -2.08
C GLN A 49 -16.83 -9.22 -0.73
N ASP A 50 -16.13 -10.35 -0.68
CA ASP A 50 -15.58 -10.93 0.55
C ASP A 50 -14.11 -10.54 0.78
N VAL A 51 -13.48 -9.86 -0.18
CA VAL A 51 -12.10 -9.36 -0.09
C VAL A 51 -11.97 -8.40 1.09
N ASN A 52 -11.00 -8.67 1.96
CA ASN A 52 -10.69 -7.80 3.10
C ASN A 52 -10.08 -6.47 2.62
N LEU A 53 -10.64 -5.36 3.10
CA LEU A 53 -10.20 -3.98 2.81
C LEU A 53 -9.94 -3.19 4.12
N ASP A 54 -9.33 -3.83 5.11
CA ASP A 54 -9.05 -3.26 6.44
C ASP A 54 -7.71 -2.48 6.49
N TRP A 55 -6.80 -2.73 5.53
CA TRP A 55 -5.44 -2.21 5.54
C TRP A 55 -5.09 -1.48 4.25
N VAL A 56 -4.32 -0.41 4.39
CA VAL A 56 -3.72 0.33 3.27
C VAL A 56 -2.25 0.63 3.56
N VAL A 57 -1.42 0.60 2.52
CA VAL A 57 0.01 0.88 2.62
C VAL A 57 0.23 2.39 2.58
N PHE A 58 1.04 2.90 3.52
CA PHE A 58 1.47 4.28 3.57
C PHE A 58 2.98 4.37 3.48
N TYR A 59 3.47 5.37 2.74
CA TYR A 59 4.84 5.84 2.84
C TYR A 59 4.97 6.77 4.04
N VAL A 60 5.83 6.41 4.98
CA VAL A 60 6.08 7.19 6.19
C VAL A 60 7.50 7.73 6.16
N HIS A 61 7.63 9.06 6.15
CA HIS A 61 8.92 9.72 6.27
C HIS A 61 9.20 10.04 7.75
N VAL A 62 10.24 9.44 8.32
CA VAL A 62 10.64 9.68 9.71
C VAL A 62 11.61 10.85 9.78
N HIS A 63 11.17 11.97 10.37
CA HIS A 63 12.01 13.16 10.52
C HIS A 63 12.81 13.15 11.84
N GLY A 64 14.01 13.74 11.81
CA GLY A 64 14.82 13.96 13.02
C GLY A 64 15.48 12.69 13.58
N LEU A 65 15.50 11.59 12.82
CA LEU A 65 16.22 10.38 13.22
C LEU A 65 17.75 10.64 13.11
N PRO A 66 18.53 10.44 14.18
CA PRO A 66 19.98 10.59 14.10
C PRO A 66 20.58 9.62 13.07
N LEU A 67 21.63 10.04 12.34
CA LEU A 67 22.31 9.21 11.33
C LEU A 67 22.74 7.83 11.88
N SER A 68 23.20 7.78 13.13
CA SER A 68 23.60 6.52 13.79
C SER A 68 22.45 5.53 14.02
N LYS A 69 21.20 5.97 13.83
CA LYS A 69 19.98 5.17 13.96
C LYS A 69 19.27 4.93 12.62
N MET A 70 19.80 5.42 11.50
CA MET A 70 19.25 5.21 10.16
C MET A 70 19.64 3.82 9.64
N SER A 71 19.00 2.79 10.19
CA SER A 71 19.17 1.40 9.79
C SER A 71 17.84 0.73 9.50
N GLU A 72 17.85 -0.30 8.64
CA GLU A 72 16.66 -1.11 8.34
C GLU A 72 16.00 -1.65 9.62
N ALA A 73 16.81 -2.08 10.61
CA ALA A 73 16.32 -2.55 11.90
C ALA A 73 15.51 -1.48 12.66
N MET A 74 15.97 -0.22 12.63
CA MET A 74 15.25 0.90 13.23
C MET A 74 13.99 1.25 12.43
N ALA A 75 14.06 1.27 11.10
CA ALA A 75 12.90 1.49 10.25
C ALA A 75 11.81 0.45 10.48
N LYS A 76 12.19 -0.84 10.54
CA LYS A 76 11.28 -1.94 10.86
C LYS A 76 10.71 -1.81 12.27
N PHE A 77 11.51 -1.42 13.26
CA PHE A 77 11.04 -1.18 14.61
C PHE A 77 9.97 -0.08 14.63
N ILE A 78 10.27 1.09 14.05
CA ILE A 78 9.33 2.23 14.01
C ILE A 78 8.07 1.87 13.20
N GLY A 79 8.24 1.26 12.02
CA GLY A 79 7.12 0.88 11.16
C GLY A 79 6.16 -0.10 11.83
N ASN A 80 6.68 -1.07 12.59
CA ASN A 80 5.85 -2.00 13.35
C ASN A 80 5.16 -1.37 14.58
N GLN A 81 5.64 -0.21 15.06
CA GLN A 81 4.91 0.56 16.07
C GLN A 81 3.72 1.33 15.48
N LEU A 82 3.77 1.69 14.20
CA LEU A 82 2.69 2.37 13.49
C LEU A 82 1.66 1.42 12.89
N GLY A 83 2.08 0.20 12.55
CA GLY A 83 1.25 -0.81 11.93
C GLY A 83 2.06 -2.06 11.58
N ARG A 84 1.99 -2.49 10.31
CA ARG A 84 2.84 -3.55 9.79
C ARG A 84 3.90 -2.94 8.88
N PHE A 85 5.17 -3.12 9.22
CA PHE A 85 6.26 -2.77 8.33
C PHE A 85 6.16 -3.58 7.02
N VAL A 86 6.27 -2.89 5.89
CA VAL A 86 6.24 -3.48 4.55
C VAL A 86 7.64 -3.46 3.95
N ASP A 87 8.21 -2.26 3.80
CA ASP A 87 9.52 -2.05 3.21
C ASP A 87 10.14 -0.73 3.69
N VAL A 88 11.42 -0.51 3.37
CA VAL A 88 12.14 0.74 3.59
C VAL A 88 12.98 1.11 2.37
N ASP A 89 12.93 2.37 1.96
CA ASP A 89 13.83 2.89 0.94
C ASP A 89 15.24 3.04 1.53
N LEU A 90 16.18 2.21 1.06
CA LEU A 90 17.59 2.29 1.43
C LEU A 90 18.39 3.04 0.36
N ASP A 91 19.32 3.87 0.79
CA ASP A 91 20.33 4.42 -0.10
C ASP A 91 21.32 3.33 -0.56
N ARG A 92 22.19 3.65 -1.52
CA ARG A 92 23.19 2.71 -2.07
C ARG A 92 24.21 2.22 -1.03
N ALA A 93 24.31 2.87 0.13
CA ALA A 93 25.17 2.49 1.24
C ALA A 93 24.43 1.68 2.33
N GLY A 94 23.12 1.45 2.16
CA GLY A 94 22.28 0.75 3.14
C GLY A 94 21.82 1.60 4.32
N HIS A 95 21.91 2.93 4.22
CA HIS A 95 21.28 3.84 5.18
C HIS A 95 19.84 4.13 4.77
N VAL A 96 18.99 4.37 5.78
CA VAL A 96 17.60 4.80 5.62
C VAL A 96 17.53 6.32 5.48
#